data_AF-A0A945AIK2-F1
#
_entry.id   AF-A0A945AIK2-F1
#
_cell.length_a   1.000
_cell.length_b   1.000
_cell.length_c   1.000
_cell.angle_alpha   90.00
_cell.angle_beta   90.00
_cell.angle_gamma   90.00
#
_symmetry.space_group_name_H-M   'P 1'
#
loop_
_entity.id
_entity.type
_entity.pdbx_description
1 polymer ?
#
loop_
_entity_poly.entity_id
_entity_poly.type
_entity_poly.pdbx_seq_one_letter_code
_entity_poly.pdbx_strand_id
1 'polypeptide(L)'
;MYENLETADNPENLQRVAVDPVSRVEGHGKVTLLLDEDNKVKQARLHIVEFRGFERFIQGRPYWELPVLVQRLCGICPVSHHLAAAKAIDQLVGVDPENLPPAADKLRRLLHFGQV
;
A
#
# COMPACT_ATOMS: atom_id res chain seq x y z
N MET A 1 -17.48 -12.24 -6.06
CA MET A 1 -17.82 -13.62 -5.67
C MET A 1 -16.71 -14.10 -4.74
N TYR A 2 -16.87 -13.88 -3.43
CA TYR A 2 -16.03 -14.44 -2.37
C TYR A 2 -17.01 -14.94 -1.31
N GLU A 3 -17.57 -16.12 -1.52
CA GLU A 3 -18.72 -16.59 -0.72
C GLU A 3 -18.31 -17.19 0.62
N ASN A 4 -17.04 -17.54 0.80
CA ASN A 4 -16.51 -17.87 2.11
C ASN A 4 -15.04 -17.47 2.22
N LEU A 5 -14.70 -16.65 3.22
CA LEU A 5 -13.34 -16.19 3.47
C LEU A 5 -12.69 -16.92 4.67
N GLU A 6 -13.42 -17.84 5.28
CA GLU A 6 -12.93 -18.70 6.35
C GLU A 6 -12.41 -19.99 5.70
N THR A 7 -11.16 -20.34 6.02
CA THR A 7 -10.42 -21.47 5.47
C THR A 7 -10.04 -22.49 6.53
N ALA A 8 -10.35 -22.20 7.81
CA ALA A 8 -10.17 -23.17 8.88
C ALA A 8 -11.24 -24.27 8.79
N ASP A 9 -10.88 -25.48 9.17
CA ASP A 9 -11.84 -26.59 9.31
C ASP A 9 -12.76 -26.33 10.50
N ASN A 10 -14.07 -26.54 10.30
CA ASN A 10 -15.12 -26.35 11.30
C ASN A 10 -15.01 -24.99 12.05
N PRO A 11 -14.99 -23.86 11.33
CA PRO A 11 -14.71 -22.55 11.91
C PRO A 11 -15.72 -22.12 12.98
N GLU A 12 -16.93 -22.67 12.96
CA GLU A 12 -17.96 -22.48 13.97
C GLU A 12 -17.57 -22.97 15.37
N ASN A 13 -16.62 -23.91 15.46
CA ASN A 13 -16.10 -24.42 16.74
C ASN A 13 -14.85 -23.67 17.22
N LEU A 14 -14.41 -22.63 16.50
CA LEU A 14 -13.21 -21.88 16.82
C LEU A 14 -13.53 -20.54 17.49
N GLN A 15 -12.68 -20.13 18.42
CA GLN A 15 -12.78 -18.83 19.05
C GLN A 15 -12.20 -17.76 18.14
N ARG A 16 -12.98 -16.70 17.89
CA ARG A 16 -12.49 -15.52 17.16
C ARG A 16 -11.87 -14.48 18.09
N VAL A 17 -10.65 -14.07 17.78
CA VAL A 17 -9.97 -12.93 18.42
C VAL A 17 -9.70 -11.87 17.36
N ALA A 18 -9.99 -10.60 17.67
CA ALA A 18 -9.73 -9.47 16.79
C ALA A 18 -8.77 -8.48 17.44
N VAL A 19 -7.72 -8.10 16.70
CA VAL A 19 -6.82 -6.99 17.02
C VAL A 19 -7.16 -5.84 16.09
N ASP A 20 -7.87 -4.84 16.64
CA ASP A 20 -8.40 -3.70 15.91
C ASP A 20 -8.37 -2.43 16.79
N PRO A 21 -7.51 -1.43 16.50
CA PRO A 21 -6.52 -1.41 15.42
C PRO A 21 -5.26 -2.20 15.77
N VAL A 22 -4.51 -2.61 14.74
CA VAL A 22 -3.11 -3.04 14.89
C VAL A 22 -2.24 -1.80 15.15
N SER A 23 -1.51 -1.81 16.26
CA SER A 23 -0.62 -0.70 16.67
C SER A 23 0.81 -0.84 16.13
N ARG A 24 1.57 0.26 16.10
CA ARG A 24 2.97 0.36 15.60
C ARG A 24 3.14 -0.01 14.12
N VAL A 25 2.16 0.34 13.30
CA VAL A 25 2.18 0.20 11.84
C VAL A 25 1.71 1.51 11.20
N GLU A 26 1.95 1.67 9.90
CA GLU A 26 1.34 2.75 9.12
C GLU A 26 -0.06 2.36 8.66
N GLY A 27 -0.98 3.32 8.65
CA GLY A 27 -2.37 3.14 8.24
C GLY A 27 -3.23 2.40 9.27
N HIS A 28 -4.39 1.94 8.82
CA HIS A 28 -5.36 1.23 9.64
C HIS A 28 -5.51 -0.21 9.18
N GLY A 29 -5.06 -1.14 10.02
CA GLY A 29 -5.17 -2.57 9.78
C GLY A 29 -5.91 -3.26 10.93
N LYS A 30 -6.66 -4.29 10.58
CA LYS A 30 -7.26 -5.23 11.54
C LYS A 30 -6.72 -6.63 11.30
N VAL A 31 -6.43 -7.37 12.36
CA VAL A 31 -6.10 -8.79 12.28
C VAL A 31 -7.17 -9.60 13.00
N THR A 32 -7.70 -10.64 12.37
CA THR A 32 -8.59 -11.61 13.01
C THR A 32 -7.95 -12.98 13.04
N LEU A 33 -7.99 -13.64 14.20
CA LEU A 33 -7.51 -14.99 14.43
C LEU A 33 -8.69 -15.92 14.75
N LEU A 34 -8.62 -17.15 14.27
CA LEU A 34 -9.43 -18.27 14.74
C LEU A 34 -8.54 -19.22 15.53
N LEU A 35 -8.88 -19.45 16.79
CA LEU A 35 -8.14 -20.26 17.75
C LEU A 35 -8.91 -21.52 18.11
N ASP A 36 -8.21 -22.65 18.24
CA ASP A 36 -8.78 -23.85 18.88
C ASP A 36 -8.75 -23.77 20.42
N GLU A 37 -9.24 -24.80 21.09
CA GLU A 37 -9.29 -24.91 22.56
C GLU A 37 -7.88 -24.85 23.20
N ASP A 38 -6.84 -25.27 22.48
CA ASP A 38 -5.43 -25.22 22.89
C ASP A 38 -4.76 -23.87 22.56
N ASN A 39 -5.54 -22.86 22.19
CA ASN A 39 -5.08 -21.54 21.73
C ASN A 39 -4.12 -21.59 20.52
N LYS A 40 -4.23 -22.61 19.66
CA LYS A 40 -3.50 -22.68 18.40
C LYS A 40 -4.27 -21.95 17.30
N VAL A 41 -3.58 -21.05 16.60
CA VAL A 41 -4.13 -20.35 15.44
C VAL A 41 -4.38 -21.35 14.31
N LYS A 42 -5.65 -21.52 13.92
CA LYS A 42 -6.05 -22.27 12.73
C LYS A 42 -6.15 -21.39 11.50
N GLN A 43 -6.45 -20.11 11.69
CA GLN A 43 -6.47 -19.13 10.61
C GLN A 43 -6.14 -17.74 11.14
N ALA A 44 -5.38 -16.98 10.36
CA ALA A 44 -5.16 -15.55 10.55
C ALA A 44 -5.56 -14.80 9.28
N ARG A 45 -6.15 -13.61 9.44
CA ARG A 45 -6.51 -12.74 8.33
C ARG A 45 -6.11 -11.31 8.64
N LEU A 46 -5.42 -10.67 7.69
CA LEU A 46 -5.18 -9.24 7.67
C LEU A 46 -6.27 -8.56 6.85
N HIS A 47 -6.90 -7.54 7.43
CA HIS A 47 -7.94 -6.76 6.80
C HIS A 47 -7.42 -5.35 6.58
N ILE A 48 -7.44 -4.90 5.31
CA ILE A 48 -7.29 -3.50 4.96
C ILE A 48 -8.70 -2.92 4.98
N VAL A 49 -9.02 -2.17 6.03
CA VAL A 49 -10.40 -1.76 6.34
C VAL A 49 -10.79 -0.40 5.76
N GLU A 50 -9.80 0.38 5.33
CA GLU A 50 -10.00 1.71 4.76
C GLU A 50 -9.95 1.69 3.24
N PHE A 51 -10.69 2.62 2.62
CA PHE A 51 -10.71 2.83 1.19
C PHE A 51 -10.68 4.32 0.86
N ARG A 52 -9.82 4.73 -0.09
CA ARG A 52 -9.71 6.11 -0.56
C ARG A 52 -10.12 6.34 -2.01
N GLY A 53 -10.09 5.30 -2.86
CA GLY A 53 -10.49 5.40 -4.28
C GLY A 53 -9.62 6.32 -5.13
N PHE A 54 -8.31 6.42 -4.82
CA PHE A 54 -7.40 7.40 -5.43
C PHE A 54 -7.38 7.32 -6.97
N GLU A 55 -7.28 6.10 -7.50
CA GLU A 55 -7.20 5.80 -8.93
C GLU A 55 -8.40 6.30 -9.72
N ARG A 56 -9.58 6.37 -9.08
CA ARG A 56 -10.80 6.88 -9.73
C ARG A 56 -10.86 8.40 -9.70
N PHE A 57 -10.50 9.04 -8.59
CA PHE A 57 -10.63 10.51 -8.51
C PHE A 57 -9.62 11.25 -9.37
N ILE A 58 -8.43 10.67 -9.62
CA ILE A 58 -7.40 11.34 -10.42
C ILE A 58 -7.71 11.39 -11.91
N GLN A 59 -8.72 10.65 -12.37
CA GLN A 59 -9.10 10.65 -13.78
C GLN A 59 -9.55 12.04 -14.22
N GLY A 60 -9.04 12.50 -15.36
CA GLY A 60 -9.29 13.84 -15.90
C GLY A 60 -8.35 14.93 -15.35
N ARG A 61 -7.47 14.62 -14.39
CA ARG A 61 -6.46 15.57 -13.95
C ARG A 61 -5.28 15.65 -14.94
N PRO A 62 -4.62 16.81 -15.04
CA PRO A 62 -3.40 16.93 -15.83
C PRO A 62 -2.28 16.00 -15.29
N TYR A 63 -1.58 15.31 -16.19
CA TYR A 63 -0.61 14.28 -15.80
C TYR A 63 0.53 14.81 -14.93
N TRP A 64 0.95 16.06 -15.10
CA TRP A 64 2.05 16.66 -14.33
C TRP A 64 1.70 16.90 -12.85
N GLU A 65 0.42 16.86 -12.47
CA GLU A 65 0.01 16.94 -11.06
C GLU A 65 0.28 15.62 -10.30
N LEU A 66 0.40 14.49 -11.01
CA LEU A 66 0.41 13.16 -10.40
C LEU A 66 1.53 12.97 -9.36
N PRO A 67 2.81 13.35 -9.57
CA PRO A 67 3.87 13.10 -8.59
C PRO A 67 3.63 13.83 -7.27
N VAL A 68 2.95 14.96 -7.34
CA VAL A 68 2.51 15.69 -6.15
C VAL A 68 1.30 14.96 -5.56
N LEU A 69 0.25 14.71 -6.32
CA LEU A 69 -0.97 14.11 -5.76
C LEU A 69 -0.73 12.73 -5.11
N VAL A 70 -0.07 11.79 -5.79
CA VAL A 70 0.04 10.39 -5.33
C VAL A 70 0.86 10.24 -4.06
N GLN A 71 1.74 11.20 -3.73
CA GLN A 71 2.54 11.11 -2.50
C GLN A 71 1.68 11.27 -1.22
N ARG A 72 0.41 11.67 -1.35
CA ARG A 72 -0.56 11.76 -0.25
C ARG A 72 -1.19 10.41 0.10
N LEU A 73 -0.88 9.35 -0.64
CA LEU A 73 -1.32 8.00 -0.34
C LEU A 73 -0.68 7.46 0.95
N CYS A 74 0.54 7.86 1.28
CA CYS A 74 1.27 7.19 2.35
C CYS A 74 2.08 8.21 3.13
N GLY A 75 1.96 8.19 4.45
CA GLY A 75 2.63 9.18 5.31
C GLY A 75 4.15 8.99 5.37
N ILE A 76 4.61 7.75 5.28
CA ILE A 76 6.02 7.37 5.39
C ILE A 76 6.66 7.06 4.03
N CYS A 77 5.84 6.78 3.01
CA CYS A 77 6.32 6.45 1.68
C CYS A 77 6.11 7.51 0.57
N PRO A 78 6.10 8.84 0.87
CA PRO A 78 5.73 9.84 -0.12
C PRO A 78 6.78 9.97 -1.24
N VAL A 79 8.07 9.86 -0.92
CA VAL A 79 9.15 9.94 -1.92
C VAL A 79 9.05 8.78 -2.93
N SER A 80 8.76 7.57 -2.45
CA SER A 80 8.57 6.41 -3.32
C SER A 80 7.44 6.63 -4.31
N HIS A 81 6.28 7.11 -3.82
CA HIS A 81 5.15 7.45 -4.69
C HIS A 81 5.48 8.59 -5.67
N HIS A 82 6.16 9.63 -5.20
CA HIS A 82 6.58 10.76 -6.03
C HIS A 82 7.48 10.30 -7.18
N LEU A 83 8.52 9.52 -6.88
CA LEU A 83 9.47 9.02 -7.87
C LEU A 83 8.84 7.99 -8.82
N ALA A 84 7.94 7.14 -8.34
CA ALA A 84 7.21 6.21 -9.18
C ALA A 84 6.34 6.94 -10.22
N ALA A 85 5.58 7.95 -9.78
CA ALA A 85 4.79 8.78 -10.69
C ALA A 85 5.66 9.62 -11.64
N ALA A 86 6.79 10.15 -11.16
CA ALA A 86 7.75 10.86 -12.02
C ALA A 86 8.31 9.94 -13.12
N LYS A 87 8.71 8.71 -12.78
CA LYS A 87 9.17 7.70 -13.77
C LYS A 87 8.09 7.33 -14.78
N ALA A 88 6.84 7.21 -14.33
CA ALA A 88 5.71 6.95 -15.23
C ALA A 88 5.48 8.12 -16.20
N ILE A 89 5.64 9.36 -15.73
CA ILE A 89 5.52 10.55 -16.58
C ILE A 89 6.69 10.69 -17.55
N ASP A 90 7.92 10.39 -17.12
CA ASP A 90 9.07 10.39 -18.04
C ASP A 90 8.77 9.52 -19.26
N GLN A 91 8.31 8.29 -19.04
CA GLN A 91 7.90 7.38 -20.12
C GLN A 91 6.75 7.97 -20.96
N LEU A 92 5.74 8.56 -20.32
CA LEU A 92 4.60 9.19 -21.00
C LEU A 92 5.03 10.31 -21.95
N VAL A 93 6.05 11.10 -21.58
CA VAL A 93 6.55 12.22 -22.40
C VAL A 93 7.71 11.81 -23.33
N GLY A 94 8.01 10.51 -23.44
CA GLY A 94 9.03 9.97 -24.34
C GLY A 94 10.46 10.06 -23.82
N VAL A 95 10.65 10.25 -22.51
CA VAL A 95 11.95 10.20 -21.83
C VAL A 95 12.15 8.82 -21.22
N ASP A 96 13.28 8.18 -21.52
CA ASP A 96 13.67 6.93 -20.88
C ASP A 96 14.15 7.20 -19.43
N PRO A 97 13.48 6.65 -18.40
CA PRO A 97 13.89 6.83 -17.01
C PRO A 97 15.29 6.27 -16.69
N GLU A 98 15.82 5.37 -17.52
CA GLU A 98 17.18 4.84 -17.38
C GLU A 98 18.24 5.76 -18.02
N ASN A 99 17.81 6.71 -18.85
CA ASN A 99 18.67 7.63 -19.58
C ASN A 99 18.37 9.11 -19.22
N LEU A 100 18.23 9.40 -17.92
CA LEU A 100 18.08 10.76 -17.42
C LEU A 100 19.43 11.50 -17.41
N PRO A 101 19.43 12.85 -17.51
CA PRO A 101 20.63 13.64 -17.27
C PRO A 101 21.28 13.25 -15.92
N PRO A 102 22.62 13.13 -15.82
CA PRO A 102 23.29 12.62 -14.63
C PRO A 102 22.91 13.33 -13.32
N ALA A 103 22.62 14.63 -13.39
CA ALA A 103 22.15 15.39 -12.22
C ALA A 103 20.75 14.93 -11.76
N ALA A 104 19.82 14.70 -12.69
CA ALA A 104 18.46 14.27 -12.38
C ALA A 104 18.45 12.85 -11.77
N ASP A 105 19.18 11.89 -12.35
CA ASP A 105 19.29 10.53 -11.82
C ASP A 105 19.88 10.54 -10.40
N LYS A 106 21.01 11.24 -10.20
CA LYS A 106 21.67 11.31 -8.88
C LYS A 106 20.79 11.95 -7.82
N LEU A 107 20.05 13.02 -8.15
CA LEU A 107 19.11 13.66 -7.22
C LEU A 107 17.97 12.73 -6.84
N ARG A 108 17.37 12.02 -7.82
CA ARG A 108 16.30 11.06 -7.55
C ARG A 108 16.79 9.89 -6.69
N ARG A 109 17.99 9.38 -6.95
CA ARG A 109 18.63 8.33 -6.14
C ARG A 109 18.92 8.81 -4.73
N LEU A 110 19.52 9.99 -4.57
CA LEU A 110 19.78 10.59 -3.27
C LEU A 110 18.49 10.74 -2.46
N LEU A 111 17.44 11.26 -3.08
CA LEU A 111 16.12 11.41 -2.45
C LEU A 111 15.56 10.06 -2.02
N HIS A 112 15.67 9.02 -2.86
CA HIS A 112 15.18 7.69 -2.53
C HIS A 112 16.01 7.03 -1.42
N PHE A 113 17.33 7.16 -1.42
CA PHE A 113 18.21 6.62 -0.38
C PHE A 113 18.04 7.33 0.96
N GLY A 114 17.66 8.61 0.96
CA GLY A 114 17.36 9.36 2.16
C GLY A 114 15.93 9.16 2.69
N GLN A 115 15.09 8.42 1.99
CA GLN A 115 13.73 8.13 2.43
C GLN A 115 13.76 7.12 3.59
N VAL A 116 13.24 7.53 4.74
CA VAL A 116 13.02 6.69 5.94
C VAL A 116 11.54 6.37 6.06
#